data_AF-A0A8B6F859-F1
#
_entry.id   AF-A0A8B6F859-F1
#
_cell.length_a   1.000
_cell.length_b   1.000
_cell.length_c   1.000
_cell.angle_alpha   90.00
_cell.angle_beta   90.00
_cell.angle_gamma   90.00
#
_symmetry.space_group_name_H-M   'P 1'
#
loop_
_entity.id
_entity.type
_entity.pdbx_description
1 polymer ?
#
loop_
_entity_poly.entity_id
_entity_poly.type
_entity_poly.pdbx_seq_one_letter_code
_entity_poly.pdbx_strand_id
1 'polypeptide(L)'
;MVKSRAQIQREYRQRLKEKNNEAYLQKERERRKQNYVPSSQLSQRKRRQRNEYNRDYLKHYRARKKEVLELIHANNQQIEPSTSGYESGTSSVIPTENRLLVQMRFQKKANGPKMRISKELTKIKAEMKSLQAKHENLKRKYRTTARSLQRVKRKKTDKNTSTPRSKTEQQLDEMNLSAEQRSSVRKELLFANTICNEIRSAGEGTSTQARMRTRIVKKHCLG
;
A
#
# COMPACT_ATOMS: atom_id res chain seq x y z
N MET A 1 -15.15 37.12 -31.01
CA MET A 1 -14.98 37.57 -29.61
C MET A 1 -13.57 37.27 -29.15
N VAL A 2 -12.82 38.28 -28.70
CA VAL A 2 -11.46 38.11 -28.16
C VAL A 2 -11.56 37.51 -26.76
N LYS A 3 -10.81 36.43 -26.49
CA LYS A 3 -10.79 35.77 -25.17
C LYS A 3 -10.15 36.69 -24.13
N SER A 4 -10.73 36.74 -22.92
CA SER A 4 -10.14 37.48 -21.81
C SER A 4 -8.77 36.90 -21.42
N ARG A 5 -7.86 37.74 -20.93
CA ARG A 5 -6.51 37.35 -20.48
C ARG A 5 -6.53 36.21 -19.46
N ALA A 6 -7.49 36.22 -18.55
CA ALA A 6 -7.68 35.14 -17.57
C ALA A 6 -8.09 33.81 -18.24
N GLN A 7 -8.90 33.88 -19.29
CA GLN A 7 -9.36 32.72 -20.05
C GLN A 7 -8.23 32.14 -20.91
N ILE A 8 -7.41 32.99 -21.54
CA ILE A 8 -6.20 32.60 -22.26
C ILE A 8 -5.23 31.86 -21.33
N GLN A 9 -4.99 32.38 -20.12
CA GLN A 9 -4.12 31.70 -19.14
C GLN A 9 -4.71 30.39 -18.63
N ARG A 10 -6.03 30.31 -18.45
CA ARG A 10 -6.71 29.09 -18.02
C ARG A 10 -6.57 27.98 -19.07
N GLU A 11 -6.80 28.31 -20.34
CA GLU A 11 -6.62 27.39 -21.47
C GLU A 11 -5.16 26.97 -21.63
N TYR A 12 -4.21 27.89 -21.48
CA TYR A 12 -2.79 27.57 -21.51
C TYR A 12 -2.41 26.55 -20.42
N ARG A 13 -2.90 26.73 -19.19
CA ARG A 13 -2.71 25.76 -18.10
C ARG A 13 -3.39 24.42 -18.40
N GLN A 14 -4.55 24.40 -19.06
CA GLN A 14 -5.20 23.16 -19.50
C GLN A 14 -4.36 22.42 -20.54
N ARG A 15 -3.86 23.10 -21.56
CA ARG A 15 -2.99 22.50 -22.58
C ARG A 15 -1.70 21.92 -21.99
N LEU A 16 -1.10 22.60 -21.01
CA LEU A 16 0.07 22.06 -20.30
C LEU A 16 -0.26 20.81 -19.47
N LYS A 17 -1.46 20.76 -18.86
CA LYS A 17 -1.93 19.56 -18.15
C LYS A 17 -2.21 18.40 -19.09
N GLU A 18 -2.73 18.67 -20.28
CA GLU A 18 -3.00 17.64 -21.29
C GLU A 18 -1.70 17.11 -21.90
N LYS A 19 -0.74 17.99 -22.20
CA LYS A 19 0.56 17.64 -22.81
C LYS A 19 1.46 16.81 -21.89
N ASN A 20 1.53 17.16 -20.60
CA ASN A 20 2.38 16.50 -19.60
C ASN A 20 1.55 15.98 -18.41
N ASN A 21 0.48 15.25 -18.71
CA ASN A 21 -0.51 14.81 -17.72
C ASN A 21 0.11 14.02 -16.56
N GLU A 22 1.04 13.11 -16.85
CA GLU A 22 1.66 12.28 -15.82
C GLU A 22 2.53 13.09 -14.86
N ALA A 23 3.41 13.96 -15.37
CA ALA A 23 4.28 14.80 -14.55
C ALA A 23 3.47 15.81 -13.71
N TYR A 24 2.37 16.35 -14.27
CA TYR A 24 1.45 17.20 -13.54
C TYR A 24 0.75 16.45 -12.41
N LEU A 25 0.24 15.24 -12.69
CA LEU A 25 -0.40 14.37 -11.69
C LEU A 25 0.58 13.94 -10.59
N GLN A 26 1.85 13.69 -10.92
CA GLN A 26 2.90 13.38 -9.94
C GLN A 26 3.13 14.56 -8.98
N LYS A 27 3.35 15.78 -9.51
CA LYS A 27 3.49 16.99 -8.67
C LYS A 27 2.26 17.25 -7.80
N GLU A 28 1.07 16.99 -8.31
CA GLU A 28 -0.17 17.09 -7.52
C GLU A 28 -0.25 16.04 -6.40
N ARG A 29 0.17 14.79 -6.66
CA ARG A 29 0.25 13.75 -5.62
C ARG A 29 1.24 14.13 -4.53
N GLU A 30 2.39 14.68 -4.89
CA GLU A 30 3.41 15.14 -3.94
C GLU A 30 2.90 16.29 -3.07
N ARG A 31 2.27 17.31 -3.67
CA ARG A 31 1.65 18.42 -2.93
C ARG A 31 0.59 17.94 -1.95
N ARG A 32 -0.27 17.02 -2.39
CA ARG A 32 -1.29 16.42 -1.53
C ARG A 32 -0.66 15.61 -0.40
N LYS A 33 0.42 14.88 -0.67
CA LYS A 33 1.15 14.09 0.34
C LYS A 33 1.80 14.99 1.39
N GLN A 34 2.41 16.11 0.99
CA GLN A 34 3.00 17.09 1.92
C GLN A 34 1.96 17.69 2.87
N ASN A 35 0.78 18.01 2.36
CA ASN A 35 -0.29 18.62 3.16
C ASN A 35 -1.25 17.60 3.80
N TYR A 36 -0.99 16.30 3.65
CA TYR A 36 -1.88 15.27 4.17
C TYR A 36 -1.62 15.04 5.66
N VAL A 37 -2.63 15.35 6.47
CA VAL A 37 -2.63 15.03 7.91
C VAL A 37 -3.47 13.78 8.17
N PRO A 38 -2.89 12.68 8.68
CA PRO A 38 -3.61 11.47 9.08
C PRO A 38 -4.76 11.75 10.06
N SER A 39 -5.86 11.00 9.93
CA SER A 39 -7.03 11.16 10.80
C SER A 39 -6.74 10.95 12.28
N SER A 40 -5.76 10.10 12.63
CA SER A 40 -5.32 9.87 14.01
C SER A 40 -4.75 11.13 14.67
N GLN A 41 -4.11 12.00 13.89
CA GLN A 41 -3.48 13.24 14.36
C GLN A 41 -4.46 14.42 14.46
N LEU A 42 -5.70 14.26 14.00
CA LEU A 42 -6.72 15.30 14.08
C LEU A 42 -7.52 15.21 15.37
N SER A 43 -7.88 16.38 15.91
CA SER A 43 -8.90 16.47 16.95
C SER A 43 -10.28 16.03 16.45
N GLN A 44 -11.15 15.60 17.36
CA GLN A 44 -12.49 15.11 17.02
C GLN A 44 -13.31 16.16 16.24
N ARG A 45 -13.21 17.44 16.62
CA ARG A 45 -13.84 18.56 15.92
C ARG A 45 -13.35 18.69 14.47
N LYS A 46 -12.03 18.65 14.25
CA LYS A 46 -11.43 18.73 12.90
C LYS A 46 -11.77 17.51 12.04
N ARG A 47 -11.89 16.31 12.64
CA ARG A 47 -12.38 15.12 11.92
C ARG A 47 -13.82 15.29 11.44
N ARG A 48 -14.72 15.81 12.29
CA ARG A 48 -16.12 16.08 11.92
C ARG A 48 -16.20 17.08 10.75
N GLN A 49 -15.49 18.21 10.85
CA GLN A 49 -15.43 19.21 9.77
C GLN A 49 -14.91 18.62 8.46
N ARG A 50 -13.85 17.80 8.52
CA ARG A 50 -13.31 17.12 7.32
C ARG A 50 -14.33 16.16 6.70
N ASN A 51 -15.05 15.40 7.54
CA ASN A 51 -16.07 14.46 7.06
C ASN A 51 -17.26 15.17 6.41
N GLU A 52 -17.68 16.29 7.00
CA GLU A 52 -18.76 17.13 6.47
C GLU A 52 -18.37 17.74 5.12
N TYR A 53 -17.21 18.38 5.03
CA TYR A 53 -16.67 18.88 3.77
C TYR A 53 -16.57 17.80 2.69
N ASN A 54 -16.07 16.60 3.05
CA ASN A 54 -15.98 15.48 2.12
C ASN A 54 -17.36 14.99 1.68
N ARG A 55 -18.35 14.99 2.58
CA ARG A 55 -19.74 14.59 2.28
C ARG A 55 -20.35 15.56 1.28
N ASP A 56 -20.19 16.86 1.49
CA ASP A 56 -20.71 17.90 0.60
C ASP A 56 -20.00 17.88 -0.76
N TYR A 57 -18.67 17.76 -0.77
CA TYR A 57 -17.90 17.60 -1.99
C TYR A 57 -18.37 16.39 -2.81
N LEU A 58 -18.58 15.24 -2.16
CA LEU A 58 -19.10 14.04 -2.82
C LEU A 58 -20.53 14.20 -3.33
N LYS A 59 -21.39 14.91 -2.58
CA LYS A 59 -22.75 15.23 -3.02
C LYS A 59 -22.73 16.04 -4.31
N HIS A 60 -21.97 17.13 -4.35
CA HIS A 60 -21.82 17.97 -5.54
C HIS A 60 -21.17 17.22 -6.71
N TYR A 61 -20.14 16.42 -6.45
CA TYR A 61 -19.50 15.61 -7.48
C TYR A 61 -20.48 14.61 -8.11
N ARG A 62 -21.30 13.93 -7.29
CA ARG A 62 -22.31 12.99 -7.77
C ARG A 62 -23.41 13.68 -8.57
N ALA A 63 -23.88 14.83 -8.11
CA ALA A 63 -24.87 15.63 -8.84
C ALA A 63 -24.33 16.03 -10.23
N ARG A 64 -23.15 16.64 -10.28
CA ARG A 64 -22.49 17.01 -11.55
C ARG A 64 -22.26 15.80 -12.45
N LYS A 65 -21.84 14.66 -11.90
CA LYS A 65 -21.62 13.44 -12.67
C LYS A 65 -22.94 12.90 -13.25
N LYS A 66 -24.04 13.01 -12.49
CA LYS A 66 -25.38 12.63 -12.95
C LYS A 66 -25.82 13.52 -14.13
N GLU A 67 -25.69 14.83 -13.99
CA GLU A 67 -25.99 15.79 -15.07
C GLU A 67 -25.18 15.50 -16.35
N VAL A 68 -23.86 15.26 -16.21
CA VAL A 68 -23.01 14.91 -17.36
C VAL A 68 -23.47 13.61 -18.04
N LEU A 69 -23.86 12.60 -17.25
CA LEU A 69 -24.36 11.34 -17.80
C LEU A 69 -25.72 11.52 -18.50
N GLU A 70 -26.60 12.34 -17.95
CA GLU A 70 -27.89 12.69 -18.56
C GLU A 70 -27.68 13.44 -19.88
N LEU A 71 -26.73 14.38 -19.95
CA LEU A 71 -26.36 15.06 -21.20
C LEU A 71 -25.76 14.11 -22.25
N ILE A 72 -24.91 13.17 -21.84
CA ILE A 72 -24.36 12.14 -22.74
C ILE A 72 -25.49 11.26 -23.28
N HIS A 73 -26.44 10.86 -22.42
CA HIS A 73 -27.57 10.05 -22.83
C HIS A 73 -28.52 10.81 -23.77
N ALA A 74 -28.76 12.10 -23.52
CA ALA A 74 -29.56 12.96 -24.38
C ALA A 74 -28.91 13.18 -25.75
N ASN A 75 -27.59 13.39 -25.81
CA ASN A 75 -26.87 13.53 -27.09
C ASN A 75 -26.76 12.22 -27.88
N ASN A 76 -26.73 11.07 -27.21
CA ASN A 76 -26.68 9.76 -27.87
C ASN A 76 -28.05 9.26 -28.36
N GLN A 77 -29.15 9.95 -28.04
CA GLN A 77 -30.48 9.65 -28.59
C GLN A 77 -30.67 10.13 -30.06
N GLN A 78 -29.69 10.81 -30.66
CA GLN A 78 -29.69 11.12 -32.09
C GLN A 78 -29.07 10.03 -32.98
N ILE A 79 -28.61 8.91 -32.41
CA ILE A 79 -28.21 7.72 -33.17
C ILE A 79 -29.24 6.63 -32.87
N GLU A 80 -30.22 6.52 -33.76
CA GLU A 80 -31.20 5.45 -33.89
C GLU A 80 -30.67 4.07 -33.44
N PRO A 81 -31.38 3.40 -32.53
CA PRO A 81 -31.59 1.98 -32.64
C PRO A 81 -33.04 1.76 -33.06
N SER A 82 -33.23 1.57 -34.37
CA SER A 82 -34.37 0.85 -34.90
C SER A 82 -34.43 -0.51 -34.21
N THR A 83 -35.27 -0.63 -33.18
CA THR A 83 -35.77 -1.90 -32.65
C THR A 83 -36.98 -1.66 -31.76
N SER A 84 -38.15 -1.83 -32.38
CA SER A 84 -39.30 -2.55 -31.79
C SER A 84 -39.79 -2.08 -30.42
N GLY A 85 -40.71 -1.11 -30.46
CA GLY A 85 -42.03 -1.18 -29.81
C GLY A 85 -42.05 -1.30 -28.28
N TYR A 86 -42.16 -0.15 -27.61
CA TYR A 86 -43.18 0.18 -26.60
C TYR A 86 -42.75 1.50 -25.93
N GLU A 87 -43.09 2.63 -26.56
CA GLU A 87 -43.02 3.93 -25.89
C GLU A 87 -44.32 4.14 -25.11
N SER A 88 -44.19 4.31 -23.80
CA SER A 88 -45.23 4.90 -22.96
C SER A 88 -44.57 5.95 -22.10
N GLY A 89 -44.76 7.22 -22.46
CA GLY A 89 -44.24 8.31 -21.64
C GLY A 89 -44.18 9.72 -22.22
N THR A 90 -45.01 10.10 -23.20
CA THR A 90 -45.25 11.53 -23.50
C THR A 90 -46.69 11.88 -23.13
N SER A 91 -46.90 12.19 -21.85
CA SER A 91 -48.16 12.74 -21.36
C SER A 91 -48.25 14.19 -21.80
N SER A 92 -48.91 14.43 -22.92
CA SER A 92 -49.56 15.70 -23.19
C SER A 92 -50.63 15.98 -22.13
N VAL A 93 -50.79 17.27 -21.84
CA VAL A 93 -51.67 17.85 -20.84
C VAL A 93 -53.13 17.49 -21.14
N ILE A 94 -53.77 16.69 -20.26
CA ILE A 94 -55.22 16.47 -20.25
C ILE A 94 -55.70 16.74 -18.81
N PRO A 95 -56.80 17.49 -18.59
CA PRO A 95 -57.26 17.88 -17.25
C PRO A 95 -57.68 16.65 -16.42
N THR A 96 -57.16 16.59 -15.20
CA THR A 96 -57.18 15.44 -14.28
C THR A 96 -58.44 15.34 -13.42
N GLU A 97 -59.58 15.92 -13.82
CA GLU A 97 -60.69 16.07 -12.85
C GLU A 97 -61.71 14.92 -12.85
N ASN A 98 -61.77 14.05 -13.86
CA ASN A 98 -62.76 12.96 -13.91
C ASN A 98 -62.22 11.65 -14.54
N ARG A 99 -61.11 11.09 -14.04
CA ARG A 99 -60.68 9.73 -14.40
C ARG A 99 -60.66 8.82 -13.18
N LEU A 100 -61.52 7.79 -13.21
CA LEU A 100 -61.49 6.67 -12.27
C LEU A 100 -60.14 5.94 -12.39
N LEU A 101 -59.23 6.20 -11.45
CA LEU A 101 -57.95 5.51 -11.36
C LEU A 101 -58.14 4.17 -10.63
N VAL A 102 -58.27 3.09 -11.38
CA VAL A 102 -58.27 1.73 -10.83
C VAL A 102 -56.84 1.36 -10.43
N GLN A 103 -56.55 1.39 -9.13
CA GLN A 103 -55.25 0.97 -8.60
C GLN A 103 -55.13 -0.55 -8.65
N MET A 104 -54.58 -1.07 -9.75
CA MET A 104 -54.31 -2.50 -9.87
C MET A 104 -53.12 -2.91 -8.98
N ARG A 105 -53.35 -3.87 -8.07
CA ARG A 105 -52.30 -4.45 -7.22
C ARG A 105 -51.51 -5.50 -8.02
N PHE A 106 -50.56 -5.06 -8.84
CA PHE A 106 -49.63 -5.98 -9.47
C PHE A 106 -48.74 -6.63 -8.41
N GLN A 107 -48.77 -7.96 -8.29
CA GLN A 107 -47.79 -8.68 -7.48
C GLN A 107 -46.41 -8.36 -8.06
N LYS A 108 -45.48 -7.89 -7.20
CA LYS A 108 -44.12 -7.52 -7.60
C LYS A 108 -43.47 -8.72 -8.29
N LYS A 109 -43.37 -8.69 -9.62
CA LYS A 109 -42.75 -9.77 -10.40
C LYS A 109 -41.35 -10.02 -9.84
N ALA A 110 -41.04 -11.28 -9.55
CA ALA A 110 -39.73 -11.69 -9.04
C ALA A 110 -38.61 -11.13 -9.94
N ASN A 111 -37.46 -10.82 -9.34
CA ASN A 111 -36.30 -10.25 -10.05
C ASN A 111 -36.04 -11.01 -11.36
N GLY A 112 -36.22 -10.32 -12.49
CA GLY A 112 -36.04 -10.88 -13.82
C GLY A 112 -34.61 -11.37 -14.07
N PRO A 113 -34.38 -12.16 -15.14
CA PRO A 113 -33.10 -12.82 -15.42
C PRO A 113 -31.91 -11.85 -15.42
N LYS A 114 -32.07 -10.65 -15.99
CA LYS A 114 -31.04 -9.58 -15.97
C LYS A 114 -30.59 -9.17 -14.56
N MET A 115 -31.53 -9.10 -13.61
CA MET A 115 -31.24 -8.73 -12.21
C MET A 115 -30.59 -9.88 -11.44
N ARG A 116 -30.85 -11.14 -11.82
CA ARG A 116 -30.15 -12.30 -11.23
C ARG A 116 -28.71 -12.36 -11.70
N ILE A 117 -28.49 -12.23 -13.01
CA ILE A 117 -27.15 -12.21 -13.61
C ILE A 117 -26.31 -11.05 -13.05
N SER A 118 -26.89 -9.85 -12.92
CA SER A 118 -26.16 -8.71 -12.35
C SER A 118 -25.75 -8.94 -10.89
N LYS A 119 -26.61 -9.54 -10.07
CA LYS A 119 -26.30 -9.91 -8.69
C LYS A 119 -25.19 -10.95 -8.63
N GLU A 120 -25.23 -11.99 -9.44
CA GLU A 120 -24.18 -13.00 -9.50
C GLU A 120 -22.84 -12.39 -9.94
N LEU A 121 -22.83 -11.54 -10.96
CA LEU A 121 -21.63 -10.82 -11.38
C LEU A 121 -21.05 -9.95 -10.26
N THR A 122 -21.90 -9.27 -9.47
CA THR A 122 -21.41 -8.51 -8.32
C THR A 122 -20.81 -9.40 -7.24
N LYS A 123 -21.40 -10.57 -6.99
CA LYS A 123 -20.89 -11.55 -6.03
C LYS A 123 -19.52 -12.09 -6.46
N ILE A 124 -19.39 -12.51 -7.71
CA ILE A 124 -18.14 -13.01 -8.29
C ILE A 124 -17.05 -11.93 -8.23
N LYS A 125 -17.37 -10.68 -8.59
CA LYS A 125 -16.42 -9.55 -8.49
C LYS A 125 -15.94 -9.31 -7.06
N ALA A 126 -16.84 -9.42 -6.08
CA ALA A 126 -16.49 -9.30 -4.67
C ALA A 126 -15.57 -10.45 -4.21
N GLU A 127 -15.88 -11.68 -4.62
CA GLU A 127 -15.07 -12.86 -4.32
C GLU A 127 -13.67 -12.75 -4.93
N MET A 128 -13.56 -12.37 -6.22
CA MET A 128 -12.27 -12.12 -6.87
C MET A 128 -11.44 -11.08 -6.11
N LYS A 129 -12.05 -9.97 -5.70
CA LYS A 129 -11.36 -8.93 -4.93
C LYS A 129 -10.89 -9.46 -3.57
N SER A 130 -11.69 -10.30 -2.92
CA SER A 130 -11.34 -10.93 -1.65
C SER A 130 -10.16 -11.90 -1.80
N LEU A 131 -10.15 -12.70 -2.89
CA LEU A 131 -9.09 -13.65 -3.20
C LEU A 131 -7.78 -12.93 -3.54
N GLN A 132 -7.84 -11.84 -4.31
CA GLN A 132 -6.67 -10.99 -4.58
C GLN A 132 -6.08 -10.42 -3.30
N ALA A 133 -6.92 -9.93 -2.38
CA ALA A 133 -6.47 -9.42 -1.09
C ALA A 133 -5.83 -10.53 -0.23
N LYS A 134 -6.41 -11.74 -0.22
CA LYS A 134 -5.85 -12.92 0.46
C LYS A 134 -4.49 -13.30 -0.13
N HIS A 135 -4.37 -13.34 -1.46
CA HIS A 135 -3.12 -13.64 -2.17
C HIS A 135 -2.01 -12.64 -1.83
N GLU A 136 -2.30 -11.34 -1.87
CA GLU A 136 -1.33 -10.30 -1.50
C GLU A 136 -0.90 -10.41 -0.02
N ASN A 137 -1.83 -10.70 0.88
CA ASN A 137 -1.51 -10.97 2.28
C ASN A 137 -0.63 -12.21 2.44
N LEU A 138 -0.91 -13.29 1.71
CA LEU A 138 -0.12 -14.51 1.75
C LEU A 138 1.29 -14.27 1.22
N LYS A 139 1.44 -13.51 0.14
CA LYS A 139 2.73 -13.09 -0.44
C LYS A 139 3.55 -12.26 0.55
N ARG A 140 2.90 -11.36 1.30
CA ARG A 140 3.55 -10.61 2.39
C ARG A 140 4.02 -11.55 3.50
N LYS A 141 3.16 -12.46 3.96
CA LYS A 141 3.51 -13.47 4.99
C LYS A 141 4.69 -14.32 4.55
N TYR A 142 4.68 -14.84 3.32
CA TYR A 142 5.77 -15.61 2.75
C TYR A 142 7.10 -14.84 2.75
N ARG A 143 7.09 -13.58 2.33
CA ARG A 143 8.31 -12.74 2.35
C ARG A 143 8.82 -12.53 3.78
N THR A 144 7.93 -12.33 4.75
CA THR A 144 8.33 -12.15 6.15
C THR A 144 8.89 -13.43 6.75
N THR A 145 8.28 -14.59 6.49
CA THR A 145 8.77 -15.89 6.97
C THR A 145 10.09 -16.26 6.32
N ALA A 146 10.26 -16.03 5.02
CA ALA A 146 11.53 -16.24 4.32
C ALA A 146 12.67 -15.39 4.92
N ARG A 147 12.42 -14.10 5.20
CA ARG A 147 13.40 -13.24 5.89
C ARG A 147 13.70 -13.70 7.31
N SER A 148 12.69 -14.15 8.04
CA SER A 148 12.88 -14.71 9.40
C SER A 148 13.76 -15.97 9.35
N LEU A 149 13.46 -16.91 8.44
CA LEU A 149 14.26 -18.10 8.22
C LEU A 149 15.70 -17.76 7.83
N GLN A 150 15.91 -16.74 6.97
CA GLN A 150 17.25 -16.28 6.61
C GLN A 150 18.02 -15.76 7.83
N ARG A 151 17.38 -14.99 8.72
CA ARG A 151 18.01 -14.50 9.96
C ARG A 151 18.35 -15.65 10.90
N VAL A 152 17.47 -16.65 11.04
CA VAL A 152 17.74 -17.83 11.86
C VAL A 152 18.90 -18.64 11.28
N LYS A 153 18.94 -18.84 9.95
CA LYS A 153 20.06 -19.50 9.27
C LYS A 153 21.38 -18.75 9.51
N ARG A 154 21.40 -17.43 9.36
CA ARG A 154 22.57 -16.60 9.68
C ARG A 154 22.99 -16.72 11.14
N LYS A 155 22.05 -16.65 12.09
CA LYS A 155 22.36 -16.86 13.51
C LYS A 155 22.97 -18.24 13.78
N LYS A 156 22.53 -19.30 13.08
CA LYS A 156 23.12 -20.64 13.21
C LYS A 156 24.53 -20.71 12.62
N THR A 157 24.81 -20.02 11.51
CA THR A 157 26.17 -19.96 10.93
C THR A 157 27.10 -19.08 11.77
N ASP A 158 26.57 -18.01 12.37
CA ASP A 158 27.33 -17.04 13.17
C ASP A 158 27.60 -17.53 14.60
N LYS A 159 27.03 -18.66 15.06
CA LYS A 159 27.43 -19.32 16.31
C LYS A 159 28.93 -19.64 16.36
N ASN A 160 29.58 -19.74 15.19
CA ASN A 160 31.01 -19.95 15.06
C ASN A 160 31.83 -18.65 15.12
N THR A 161 31.21 -17.47 15.28
CA THR A 161 31.96 -16.23 15.53
C THR A 161 32.50 -16.25 16.96
N SER A 162 33.79 -16.57 17.07
CA SER A 162 34.57 -16.72 18.30
C SER A 162 34.81 -15.38 19.02
N THR A 163 33.73 -14.64 19.29
CA THR A 163 33.81 -13.50 20.21
C THR A 163 33.85 -14.05 21.65
N PRO A 164 34.61 -13.43 22.57
CA PRO A 164 34.65 -13.85 23.97
C PRO A 164 33.25 -13.96 24.60
N ARG A 165 32.34 -13.07 24.19
CA ARG A 165 30.94 -13.06 24.64
C ARG A 165 30.12 -14.23 24.09
N SER A 166 30.28 -14.61 22.82
CA SER A 166 29.58 -15.77 22.27
C SER A 166 30.06 -17.07 22.92
N LYS A 167 31.38 -17.21 23.10
CA LYS A 167 32.00 -18.37 23.72
C LYS A 167 31.58 -18.55 25.18
N THR A 168 31.47 -17.46 25.93
CA THR A 168 30.96 -17.51 27.32
C THR A 168 29.51 -17.94 27.42
N GLU A 169 28.63 -17.39 26.58
CA GLU A 169 27.22 -17.80 26.55
C GLU A 169 27.09 -19.29 26.21
N GLN A 170 27.89 -19.77 25.25
CA GLN A 170 27.93 -21.19 24.91
C GLN A 170 28.38 -22.06 26.09
N GLN A 171 29.44 -21.68 26.81
CA GLN A 171 29.89 -22.40 28.00
C GLN A 171 28.84 -22.40 29.12
N LEU A 172 28.14 -21.27 29.33
CA LEU A 172 27.06 -21.17 30.31
C LEU A 172 25.83 -22.02 29.91
N ASP A 173 25.57 -22.17 28.62
CA ASP A 173 24.56 -23.08 28.07
C ASP A 173 24.95 -24.55 28.25
N GLU A 174 26.22 -24.91 28.05
CA GLU A 174 26.73 -26.26 28.25
C GLU A 174 26.73 -26.68 29.73
N MET A 175 26.95 -25.74 30.67
CA MET A 175 26.99 -26.01 32.11
C MET A 175 25.62 -26.21 32.77
N ASN A 176 24.50 -25.99 32.06
CA ASN A 176 23.12 -26.15 32.59
C ASN A 176 22.87 -25.49 33.97
N LEU A 177 23.53 -24.36 34.25
CA LEU A 177 23.42 -23.65 35.53
C LEU A 177 22.08 -22.92 35.69
N SER A 178 21.64 -22.73 36.94
CA SER A 178 20.48 -21.89 37.24
C SER A 178 20.74 -20.41 36.87
N ALA A 179 19.69 -19.60 36.69
CA ALA A 179 19.85 -18.20 36.28
C ALA A 179 20.71 -17.37 37.27
N GLU A 180 20.60 -17.66 38.57
CA GLU A 180 21.38 -17.00 39.62
C GLU A 180 22.86 -17.39 39.55
N GLN A 181 23.16 -18.68 39.41
CA GLN A 181 24.53 -19.19 39.25
C GLN A 181 25.17 -18.71 37.94
N ARG A 182 24.37 -18.59 36.86
CA ARG A 182 24.83 -18.01 35.61
C ARG A 182 25.28 -16.57 35.80
N SER A 183 24.56 -15.78 36.58
CA SER A 183 24.89 -14.36 36.78
C SER A 183 26.20 -14.15 37.54
N SER A 184 26.52 -15.02 38.50
CA SER A 184 27.74 -14.92 39.30
C SER A 184 28.99 -15.28 38.46
N VAL A 185 28.96 -16.40 37.73
CA VAL A 185 30.13 -16.92 37.01
C VAL A 185 30.36 -16.22 35.66
N ARG A 186 29.31 -15.59 35.09
CA ARG A 186 29.37 -14.98 33.75
C ARG A 186 30.47 -13.92 33.59
N LYS A 187 30.65 -13.05 34.58
CA LYS A 187 31.64 -11.96 34.48
C LYS A 187 33.06 -12.52 34.48
N GLU A 188 33.33 -13.50 35.34
CA GLU A 188 34.62 -14.17 35.45
C GLU A 188 34.96 -14.97 34.18
N LEU A 189 33.99 -15.75 33.69
CA LEU A 189 34.12 -16.49 32.43
C LEU A 189 34.37 -15.55 31.24
N LEU A 190 33.74 -14.37 31.22
CA LEU A 190 33.93 -13.40 30.15
C LEU A 190 35.34 -12.84 30.18
N PHE A 191 35.81 -12.46 31.36
CA PHE A 191 37.15 -11.96 31.57
C PHE A 191 38.23 -13.00 31.21
N ALA A 192 38.04 -14.26 31.62
CA ALA A 192 38.93 -15.35 31.26
C ALA A 192 39.00 -15.56 29.73
N ASN A 193 37.85 -15.58 29.06
CA ASN A 193 37.81 -15.74 27.61
C ASN A 193 38.36 -14.53 26.84
N THR A 194 38.22 -13.30 27.36
CA THR A 194 38.86 -12.12 26.76
C THR A 194 40.38 -12.22 26.86
N ILE A 195 40.91 -12.57 28.04
CA ILE A 195 42.36 -12.74 28.24
C ILE A 195 42.90 -13.85 27.34
N CYS A 196 42.25 -15.02 27.30
CA CYS A 196 42.67 -16.12 26.43
C CYS A 196 42.68 -15.71 24.94
N ASN A 197 41.73 -14.89 24.50
CA ASN A 197 41.71 -14.41 23.13
C ASN A 197 42.83 -13.38 22.86
N GLU A 198 43.09 -12.46 23.79
CA GLU A 198 44.21 -11.52 23.68
C GLU A 198 45.56 -12.23 23.61
N ILE A 199 45.78 -13.24 24.47
CA ILE A 199 47.00 -14.07 24.45
C ILE A 199 47.14 -14.80 23.11
N ARG A 200 46.07 -15.41 22.58
CA ARG A 200 46.09 -16.06 21.25
C ARG A 200 46.39 -15.07 20.14
N SER A 201 45.72 -13.91 20.14
CA SER A 201 45.95 -12.85 19.15
C SER A 201 47.38 -12.30 19.21
N ALA A 202 47.96 -12.16 20.41
CA ALA A 202 49.35 -11.77 20.59
C ALA A 202 50.32 -12.87 20.09
N GLY A 203 50.01 -14.14 20.31
CA GLY A 203 50.79 -15.28 19.82
C GLY A 203 50.76 -15.43 18.30
N GLU A 204 49.61 -15.20 17.66
CA GLU A 204 49.42 -15.31 16.20
C GLU A 204 49.99 -14.09 15.42
N GLY A 205 50.13 -12.94 16.09
CA GLY A 205 50.63 -11.69 15.50
C GLY A 205 52.11 -11.70 15.10
N THR A 206 52.92 -12.62 15.62
CA THR A 206 54.35 -12.73 15.27
C THR A 206 54.59 -13.34 13.88
N SER A 207 53.67 -14.19 13.39
CA SER A 207 53.75 -14.87 12.08
C SER A 207 53.26 -14.00 10.91
N THR A 208 52.19 -13.23 11.13
CA THR A 208 51.56 -12.42 10.07
C THR A 208 52.30 -11.10 9.81
N GLN A 209 52.86 -10.45 10.83
CA GLN A 209 53.74 -9.29 10.63
C GLN A 209 55.06 -9.68 9.95
N ALA A 210 55.61 -10.87 10.22
CA ALA A 210 56.79 -11.40 9.52
C ALA A 210 56.53 -11.72 8.03
N ARG A 211 55.34 -12.24 7.70
CA ARG A 211 54.90 -12.46 6.29
C ARG A 211 54.63 -11.16 5.52
N MET A 212 54.23 -10.08 6.20
CA MET A 212 54.06 -8.77 5.56
C MET A 212 55.40 -8.08 5.26
N ARG A 213 56.39 -8.21 6.15
CA ARG A 213 57.74 -7.66 5.92
C ARG A 213 58.46 -8.33 4.74
N THR A 214 58.33 -9.65 4.57
CA THR A 214 58.94 -10.36 3.43
C THR A 214 58.27 -10.05 2.08
N ARG A 215 57.00 -9.64 2.06
CA ARG A 215 56.31 -9.17 0.83
C ARG A 215 56.69 -7.75 0.41
N ILE A 216 57.02 -6.87 1.36
CA ILE A 216 57.41 -5.49 1.07
C ILE A 216 58.84 -5.44 0.49
N VAL A 217 59.76 -6.27 1.00
CA VAL A 217 61.16 -6.30 0.50
C VAL A 217 61.24 -6.82 -0.95
N LYS A 218 60.42 -7.82 -1.34
CA LYS A 218 60.41 -8.31 -2.74
C LYS A 218 59.89 -7.30 -3.77
N LYS A 219 59.14 -6.27 -3.35
CA LYS A 219 58.64 -5.23 -4.27
C LYS A 219 59.64 -4.12 -4.56
N HIS A 220 60.70 -3.99 -3.76
CA HIS A 220 61.68 -2.89 -3.89
C HIS A 220 63.04 -3.31 -4.46
N CYS A 221 63.22 -4.57 -4.87
CA CYS A 221 64.46 -5.05 -5.50
C CYS A 221 64.31 -5.45 -6.97
N LEU A 222 63.21 -5.09 -7.63
CA LEU A 222 62.95 -5.37 -9.06
C LEU A 222 62.44 -4.11 -9.78
N GLY A 223 63.14 -3.00 -9.62
CA GLY A 223 62.94 -1.75 -10.36
C GLY A 223 64.28 -1.22 -10.81
#